data_AF-D8RTH5-F1
#
_entry.id   AF-D8RTH5-F1
#
_cell.length_a   1.000
_cell.length_b   1.000
_cell.length_c   1.000
_cell.angle_alpha   90.00
_cell.angle_beta   90.00
_cell.angle_gamma   90.00
#
_symmetry.space_group_name_H-M   'P 1'
#
loop_
_entity.id
_entity.type
_entity.pdbx_description
1 polymer ?
#
loop_
_entity_poly.entity_id
_entity_poly.type
_entity_poly.pdbx_seq_one_letter_code
_entity_poly.pdbx_strand_id
1 'polypeptide(L)'
;SREDSFWAAFQARMTRAPSQVLRLGSSRAGDSQPLWMKLEGQASDADIPSCQLCGAPRVFEFQVMSQLLYFFGVENERDSLDWGTIAVYSCRDSCPAEGYVQEFAWVQSSP
;
A
#
# COMPACT_ATOMS: atom_id res chain seq x y z
N SER A 1 9.27 22.01 0.76
CA SER A 1 8.36 21.91 -0.39
C SER A 1 7.12 21.10 0.02
N ARG A 2 6.12 20.92 -0.86
CA ARG A 2 4.96 20.04 -0.57
C ARG A 2 5.39 18.57 -0.45
N GLU A 3 6.36 18.13 -1.25
CA GLU A 3 6.97 16.79 -1.18
C GLU A 3 7.67 16.53 0.15
N ASP A 4 8.46 17.48 0.66
CA ASP A 4 9.15 17.34 1.96
C ASP A 4 8.17 17.08 3.10
N SER A 5 6.96 17.63 3.02
CA SER A 5 5.90 17.42 4.01
C SER A 5 5.35 15.99 3.98
N PHE A 6 5.15 15.41 2.79
CA PHE A 6 4.72 14.00 2.65
C PHE A 6 5.80 13.06 3.16
N TRP A 7 7.05 13.30 2.79
CA TRP A 7 8.18 12.52 3.26
C TRP A 7 8.35 12.61 4.78
N ALA A 8 8.26 13.81 5.35
CA ALA A 8 8.33 14.00 6.80
C ALA A 8 7.18 13.29 7.53
N ALA A 9 5.95 13.34 6.99
CA ALA A 9 4.81 12.63 7.56
C ALA A 9 4.99 11.10 7.50
N PHE A 10 5.52 10.60 6.38
CA PHE A 10 5.89 9.21 6.20
C PHE A 10 6.94 8.79 7.24
N GLN A 11 8.06 9.50 7.32
CA GLN A 11 9.12 9.23 8.28
C GLN A 11 8.63 9.29 9.73
N ALA A 12 7.84 10.31 10.08
CA ALA A 12 7.25 10.45 11.42
C ALA A 12 6.28 9.32 11.78
N ARG A 13 5.69 8.64 10.80
CA ARG A 13 4.92 7.42 11.03
C ARG A 13 5.85 6.22 11.20
N MET A 14 6.86 6.07 10.36
CA MET A 14 7.81 4.96 10.41
C MET A 14 8.61 4.90 11.71
N THR A 15 8.98 6.05 12.27
CA THR A 15 9.75 6.11 13.53
C THR A 15 8.97 5.59 14.74
N ARG A 16 7.63 5.52 14.67
CA ARG A 16 6.80 4.99 15.76
C ARG A 16 6.92 3.48 15.93
N ALA A 17 7.21 2.77 14.83
CA ALA A 17 7.39 1.32 14.81
C ALA A 17 8.38 0.95 13.69
N PRO A 18 9.71 1.10 13.91
CA PRO A 18 10.70 0.95 12.85
C PRO A 18 10.78 -0.44 12.20
N SER A 19 10.35 -1.49 12.93
CA SER A 19 10.27 -2.86 12.43
C SER A 19 8.94 -3.19 11.75
N GLN A 20 8.03 -2.23 11.63
CA GLN A 20 6.74 -2.44 10.99
C GLN A 20 6.92 -2.64 9.48
N VAL A 21 6.57 -3.84 9.01
CA VAL A 21 6.57 -4.19 7.58
C VAL A 21 5.18 -4.19 6.96
N LEU A 22 4.12 -4.22 7.78
CA LEU A 22 2.72 -4.19 7.36
C LEU A 22 1.94 -3.12 8.12
N ARG A 23 1.12 -2.35 7.41
CA ARG A 23 0.15 -1.43 8.00
C ARG A 23 -1.25 -1.77 7.51
N LEU A 24 -2.12 -2.15 8.44
CA LEU A 24 -3.52 -2.45 8.16
C LEU A 24 -4.34 -1.16 8.04
N GLY A 25 -5.24 -1.15 7.07
CA GLY A 25 -6.36 -0.23 7.00
C GLY A 25 -7.40 -0.59 8.06
N SER A 26 -7.98 0.43 8.69
CA SER A 26 -9.11 0.24 9.59
C SER A 26 -10.38 0.06 8.77
N SER A 27 -10.92 -1.17 8.76
CA SER A 27 -12.23 -1.50 8.17
C SER A 27 -13.39 -0.76 8.84
N ARG A 28 -13.19 -0.21 10.05
CA ARG A 28 -14.23 0.49 10.82
C ARG A 28 -14.42 1.96 10.42
N ALA A 29 -13.52 2.54 9.65
CA ALA A 29 -13.49 3.99 9.44
C ALA A 29 -13.76 4.46 8.03
N GLY A 30 -13.86 3.60 7.01
CA GLY A 30 -14.13 4.01 5.61
C GLY A 30 -13.05 4.89 4.94
N ASP A 31 -12.21 5.54 5.73
CA ASP A 31 -11.27 6.60 5.33
C ASP A 31 -9.80 6.17 5.48
N SER A 32 -9.54 4.87 5.65
CA SER A 32 -8.16 4.40 5.76
C SER A 32 -7.48 4.53 4.40
N GLN A 33 -6.61 5.51 4.29
CA GLN A 33 -5.80 5.72 3.08
C GLN A 33 -4.41 5.10 3.25
N PRO A 34 -3.78 4.65 2.14
CA PRO A 34 -2.38 4.28 2.15
C PRO A 34 -1.50 5.45 2.61
N LEU A 35 -0.44 5.13 3.34
CA LEU A 35 0.61 6.07 3.68
C LEU A 35 1.61 6.11 2.52
N TRP A 36 1.53 7.18 1.73
CA TRP A 36 2.42 7.44 0.60
C TRP A 36 3.67 8.21 1.01
N MET A 37 4.79 7.97 0.32
CA MET A 37 6.06 8.67 0.57
C MET A 37 6.14 10.00 -0.18
N LYS A 38 5.59 10.03 -1.40
CA LYS A 38 5.61 11.17 -2.32
C LYS A 38 4.27 11.31 -3.04
N LEU A 39 4.05 12.44 -3.72
CA LEU A 39 2.81 12.72 -4.46
C LEU A 39 2.73 11.90 -5.75
N GLU A 40 3.88 11.70 -6.37
CA GLU A 40 4.04 11.02 -7.64
C GLU A 40 3.82 9.52 -7.45
N GLY A 41 3.06 8.90 -8.36
CA GLY A 41 2.80 7.46 -8.33
C GLY A 41 1.87 7.00 -7.21
N GLN A 42 1.07 7.89 -6.61
CA GLN A 42 -0.08 7.50 -5.79
C GLN A 42 -1.20 6.95 -6.68
N ALA A 43 -1.89 5.91 -6.21
CA ALA A 43 -3.10 5.43 -6.87
C ALA A 43 -4.22 6.48 -6.73
N SER A 44 -4.95 6.72 -7.81
CA SER A 44 -6.24 7.40 -7.80
C SER A 44 -7.39 6.41 -7.79
N ASP A 45 -8.61 6.88 -7.47
CA ASP A 45 -9.81 6.04 -7.52
C ASP A 45 -10.07 5.45 -8.92
N ALA A 46 -9.63 6.14 -9.98
CA ALA A 46 -9.76 5.66 -11.35
C ALA A 46 -8.79 4.51 -11.69
N ASP A 47 -7.68 4.40 -10.96
CA ASP A 47 -6.68 3.34 -11.15
C ASP A 47 -7.09 2.02 -10.50
N ILE A 48 -8.02 2.08 -9.54
CA ILE A 48 -8.43 0.93 -8.73
C ILE A 48 -9.67 0.29 -9.35
N PRO A 49 -9.56 -0.89 -9.99
CA PRO A 49 -10.70 -1.54 -10.61
C PRO A 49 -11.68 -2.06 -9.56
N SER A 50 -12.97 -2.03 -9.89
CA SER A 50 -14.01 -2.71 -9.11
C SER A 50 -13.74 -4.21 -8.95
N CYS A 51 -14.29 -4.79 -7.89
CA CYS A 51 -14.26 -6.21 -7.61
C CYS A 51 -14.80 -6.99 -8.83
N GLN A 52 -14.03 -7.98 -9.27
CA GLN A 52 -14.35 -8.77 -10.46
C GLN A 52 -15.51 -9.77 -10.24
N LEU A 53 -15.87 -10.04 -8.97
CA LEU A 53 -16.94 -10.98 -8.64
C LEU A 53 -18.30 -10.31 -8.52
N CYS A 54 -18.40 -9.20 -7.78
CA CYS A 54 -19.67 -8.54 -7.48
C CYS A 54 -19.81 -7.12 -8.06
N GLY A 55 -18.74 -6.56 -8.65
CA GLY A 55 -18.73 -5.20 -9.18
C GLY A 55 -18.63 -4.08 -8.14
N ALA A 56 -18.61 -4.40 -6.83
CA ALA A 56 -18.45 -3.40 -5.79
C ALA A 56 -17.06 -2.74 -5.84
N PRO A 57 -16.91 -1.49 -5.35
CA PRO A 57 -15.61 -0.84 -5.24
C PRO A 57 -14.64 -1.66 -4.38
N ARG A 58 -13.35 -1.58 -4.71
CA ARG A 58 -12.30 -2.02 -3.80
C ARG A 58 -11.86 -0.87 -2.90
N VAL A 59 -11.55 -1.19 -1.65
CA VAL A 59 -11.08 -0.23 -0.64
C VAL A 59 -9.73 -0.69 -0.10
N PHE A 60 -8.93 0.25 0.37
CA PHE A 60 -7.63 -0.05 0.95
C PHE A 60 -7.77 -0.98 2.16
N GLU A 61 -7.07 -2.11 2.12
CA GLU A 61 -7.09 -3.11 3.20
C GLU A 61 -5.79 -3.09 4.00
N PHE A 62 -4.64 -3.06 3.34
CA PHE A 62 -3.33 -2.95 4.00
C PHE A 62 -2.25 -2.48 3.03
N GLN A 63 -1.11 -2.07 3.56
CA GLN A 63 0.10 -1.80 2.78
C GLN A 63 1.31 -2.57 3.31
N VAL A 64 2.18 -2.97 2.38
CA VAL A 64 3.51 -3.53 2.63
C VAL A 64 4.53 -2.42 2.53
N MET A 65 5.31 -2.24 3.60
CA MET A 65 6.29 -1.18 3.73
C MET A 65 7.66 -1.62 3.19
N SER A 66 8.43 -0.67 2.67
CA SER A 66 9.80 -0.92 2.17
C SER A 66 10.74 -1.50 3.22
N GLN A 67 10.44 -1.34 4.52
CA GLN A 67 11.18 -1.95 5.62
C GLN A 67 11.25 -3.48 5.51
N LEU A 68 10.35 -4.13 4.79
CA LEU A 68 10.42 -5.57 4.54
C LEU A 68 11.68 -5.96 3.75
N LEU A 69 12.18 -5.10 2.86
CA LEU A 69 13.39 -5.32 2.07
C LEU A 69 14.61 -5.57 2.95
N TYR A 70 14.71 -4.85 4.08
CA TYR A 70 15.76 -5.08 5.07
C TYR A 70 15.75 -6.51 5.61
N PHE A 71 14.56 -7.06 5.90
CA PHE A 71 14.42 -8.42 6.42
C PHE A 71 14.64 -9.50 5.35
N PHE A 72 14.46 -9.16 4.09
CA PHE A 72 14.79 -10.06 2.97
C PHE A 72 16.30 -10.13 2.70
N GLY A 73 17.11 -9.27 3.33
CA GLY A 73 18.55 -9.22 3.07
C GLY A 73 18.86 -8.77 1.64
N VAL A 74 17.98 -7.98 1.03
CA VAL A 74 18.17 -7.45 -0.32
C VAL A 74 19.39 -6.54 -0.32
N GLU A 75 20.42 -6.93 -1.07
CA GLU A 75 21.63 -6.13 -1.28
C GLU A 75 21.35 -4.99 -2.27
N ASN A 76 22.10 -3.90 -2.20
CA ASN A 76 21.97 -2.73 -3.09
C ASN A 76 22.56 -3.02 -4.50
N GLU A 77 22.07 -4.07 -5.15
CA GLU A 77 22.43 -4.43 -6.53
C GLU A 77 21.52 -3.72 -7.55
N ARG A 78 21.97 -3.59 -8.80
CA ARG A 78 21.20 -2.86 -9.84
C ARG A 78 19.80 -3.42 -10.11
N ASP A 79 19.60 -4.72 -9.89
CA ASP A 79 18.33 -5.41 -10.10
C ASP A 79 17.67 -5.83 -8.78
N SER A 80 18.09 -5.18 -7.68
CA SER A 80 17.54 -5.44 -6.36
C SER A 80 16.06 -5.06 -6.29
N LEU A 81 15.29 -5.85 -5.55
CA LEU A 81 13.89 -5.59 -5.32
C LEU A 81 13.72 -4.25 -4.58
N ASP A 82 13.05 -3.29 -5.22
CA ASP A 82 12.93 -1.93 -4.68
C ASP A 82 11.50 -1.40 -4.83
N TRP A 83 10.92 -0.99 -3.72
CA TRP A 83 9.61 -0.33 -3.68
C TRP A 83 9.53 0.58 -2.46
N GLY A 84 8.68 1.59 -2.55
CA GLY A 84 8.34 2.47 -1.45
C GLY A 84 7.25 1.93 -0.56
N THR A 85 6.09 1.72 -1.17
CA THR A 85 4.95 1.07 -0.54
C THR A 85 4.16 0.29 -1.57
N ILE A 86 3.66 -0.87 -1.16
CA ILE A 86 2.67 -1.64 -1.94
C ILE A 86 1.34 -1.49 -1.22
N ALA A 87 0.37 -0.82 -1.82
CA ALA A 87 -0.98 -0.67 -1.29
C ALA A 87 -1.89 -1.75 -1.85
N VAL A 88 -2.58 -2.49 -0.99
CA VAL A 88 -3.48 -3.59 -1.35
C VAL A 88 -4.92 -3.15 -1.12
N TYR A 89 -5.76 -3.39 -2.12
CA TYR A 89 -7.16 -3.03 -2.16
C TYR A 89 -8.00 -4.28 -2.37
N SER A 90 -9.06 -4.39 -1.58
CA SER A 90 -9.94 -5.57 -1.56
C SER A 90 -11.41 -5.17 -1.62
N CYS A 91 -12.28 -6.11 -1.97
CA CYS A 91 -13.70 -5.84 -2.12
C CYS A 91 -14.31 -5.25 -0.83
N ARG A 92 -14.89 -4.04 -0.93
CA ARG A 92 -15.55 -3.36 0.19
C ARG A 92 -16.63 -4.23 0.83
N ASP A 93 -17.38 -4.94 0.00
CA ASP A 93 -18.53 -5.73 0.43
C ASP A 93 -18.11 -7.13 0.93
N SER A 94 -16.82 -7.46 0.90
CA SER A 94 -16.29 -8.77 1.28
C SER A 94 -17.10 -9.92 0.64
N CYS A 95 -17.37 -9.78 -0.66
CA CYS A 95 -18.23 -10.72 -1.38
C CYS A 95 -17.67 -12.16 -1.28
N PRO A 96 -18.54 -13.18 -1.23
CA PRO A 96 -18.09 -14.56 -1.15
C PRO A 96 -17.26 -14.92 -2.39
N ALA A 97 -16.20 -15.67 -2.14
CA ALA A 97 -15.29 -16.18 -3.16
C ALA A 97 -15.21 -17.70 -3.05
N GLU A 98 -15.25 -18.40 -4.19
CA GLU A 98 -14.92 -19.82 -4.25
C GLU A 98 -13.42 -19.96 -4.59
N GLY A 99 -12.63 -20.36 -3.59
CA GLY A 99 -11.17 -20.48 -3.74
C GLY A 99 -10.44 -19.14 -3.70
N TYR A 100 -9.32 -19.04 -4.41
CA TYR A 100 -8.50 -17.83 -4.47
C TYR A 100 -9.02 -16.87 -5.53
N VAL A 101 -9.15 -15.60 -5.16
CA VAL A 101 -9.59 -14.53 -6.05
C VAL A 101 -8.55 -13.43 -6.15
N GLN A 102 -8.50 -12.77 -7.30
CA GLN A 102 -7.54 -11.72 -7.55
C GLN A 102 -7.98 -10.42 -6.87
N GLU A 103 -7.13 -9.93 -5.96
CA GLU A 103 -7.22 -8.57 -5.43
C GLU A 103 -6.28 -7.60 -6.15
N PHE A 104 -6.35 -6.32 -5.80
CA PHE A 104 -5.61 -5.28 -6.50
C PHE A 104 -4.47 -4.76 -5.64
N ALA A 105 -3.27 -4.71 -6.23
CA ALA A 105 -2.09 -4.14 -5.59
C ALA A 105 -1.54 -2.99 -6.44
N TRP A 106 -1.23 -1.87 -5.80
CA TRP A 106 -0.60 -0.71 -6.40
C TRP A 106 0.78 -0.48 -5.78
N VAL A 107 1.78 -0.24 -6.63
CA VAL A 107 3.16 -0.02 -6.18
C VAL A 107 3.53 1.44 -6.40
N GLN A 108 3.91 2.12 -5.31
CA GLN A 108 4.68 3.36 -5.41
C GLN A 108 6.16 3.00 -5.29
N SER A 109 6.92 3.31 -6.34
CA SER A 109 8.38 3.14 -6.35
C SER A 109 9.04 3.96 -5.23
N SER A 110 10.19 3.47 -4.77
CA SER A 110 11.12 4.22 -3.93
C SER A 110 11.43 5.60 -4.53
N PRO A 111 11.87 6.57 -3.69
CA PRO A 111 12.38 7.85 -4.17
C PRO A 111 13.53 7.69 -5.17
#